data_AF-A0AB36RU42-F1
#
_entry.id   AF-A0AB36RU42-F1
#
_cell.length_a   1.000
_cell.length_b   1.000
_cell.length_c   1.000
_cell.angle_alpha   90.00
_cell.angle_beta   90.00
_cell.angle_gamma   90.00
#
_symmetry.space_group_name_H-M   'P 1'
#
loop_
_entity.id
_entity.type
_entity.pdbx_description
1 polymer ?
#
loop_
_entity_poly.entity_id
_entity_poly.type
_entity_poly.pdbx_seq_one_letter_code
_entity_poly.pdbx_strand_id
1 'polypeptide(L)'
;MNLEQLGRRDALLSGLLKQAGQWRRLDAAVKKLLPANLHPHFQTACIEDGRLVLLAANNMAASRLKMIAPSVLPQLAGLDASIRSVSVRLAPKPEKPPKTNTLHLSKAALESFGSAAVKLEKRHPELAEALANLVRRHGA
;
A
#
# COMPACT_ATOMS: atom_id res chain seq x y z
N MET A 1 -21.51 0.18 -13.21
CA MET A 1 -21.09 -0.50 -14.46
C MET A 1 -21.02 -2.00 -14.18
N ASN A 2 -21.82 -2.83 -14.87
CA ASN A 2 -21.90 -4.27 -14.57
C ASN A 2 -20.94 -5.07 -15.47
N LEU A 3 -19.78 -5.43 -14.92
CA LEU A 3 -18.71 -6.15 -15.64
C LEU A 3 -19.17 -7.51 -16.18
N GLU A 4 -20.14 -8.16 -15.52
CA GLU A 4 -20.66 -9.47 -15.94
C GLU A 4 -21.49 -9.38 -17.23
N GLN A 5 -22.24 -8.28 -17.41
CA GLN A 5 -22.98 -8.03 -18.66
C GLN A 5 -22.05 -7.74 -19.84
N LEU A 6 -20.94 -7.03 -19.60
CA LEU A 6 -19.91 -6.76 -20.60
C LEU A 6 -19.18 -8.05 -21.00
N GLY A 7 -18.88 -8.93 -20.02
CA GLY A 7 -18.23 -10.21 -20.26
C GLY A 7 -19.06 -11.23 -21.05
N ARG A 8 -20.37 -11.01 -21.25
CA ARG A 8 -21.18 -11.87 -22.15
C ARG A 8 -20.94 -11.59 -23.62
N ARG A 9 -20.45 -10.39 -23.96
CA ARG A 9 -20.24 -9.93 -25.34
C ARG A 9 -18.80 -10.11 -25.81
N ASP A 10 -17.89 -10.43 -24.89
CA ASP A 10 -16.47 -10.57 -25.14
C ASP A 10 -15.92 -11.83 -24.45
N ALA A 11 -15.45 -12.78 -25.27
CA ALA A 11 -14.97 -14.08 -24.79
C ALA A 11 -13.70 -13.98 -23.91
N LEU A 12 -12.83 -13.00 -24.19
CA LEU A 12 -11.61 -12.76 -23.41
C LEU A 12 -11.97 -12.24 -22.02
N LEU A 13 -12.87 -11.25 -21.95
CA LEU A 13 -13.37 -10.72 -20.68
C LEU A 13 -14.12 -11.80 -19.87
N SER A 14 -14.92 -12.65 -20.53
CA SER A 14 -15.57 -13.79 -19.89
C SER A 14 -14.56 -14.74 -19.23
N GLY A 15 -13.48 -15.07 -19.96
CA GLY A 15 -12.39 -15.90 -19.46
C GLY A 15 -11.71 -15.29 -18.22
N LEU A 16 -11.37 -14.00 -18.29
CA LEU A 16 -10.78 -13.27 -17.16
C LEU A 16 -11.70 -13.22 -15.94
N LEU A 17 -13.00 -13.00 -16.12
CA LEU A 17 -13.97 -12.98 -15.02
C LEU A 17 -14.13 -14.35 -14.37
N LYS A 18 -14.14 -15.44 -15.17
CA LYS A 18 -14.15 -16.81 -14.64
C LYS A 18 -12.91 -17.08 -13.79
N GLN A 19 -11.73 -16.74 -14.31
CA GLN A 19 -10.46 -16.91 -13.60
C GLN A 19 -10.43 -16.07 -12.31
N ALA A 20 -10.84 -14.81 -12.35
CA ALA A 20 -10.95 -13.97 -11.17
C ALA A 20 -11.92 -14.55 -10.13
N GLY A 21 -13.04 -15.12 -10.58
CA GLY A 21 -14.01 -15.81 -9.72
C GLY A 21 -13.41 -17.05 -9.03
N GLN A 22 -12.63 -17.85 -9.75
CA GLN A 22 -11.91 -19.00 -9.17
C GLN A 22 -10.94 -18.55 -8.07
N TRP A 23 -10.15 -17.50 -8.32
CA TRP A 23 -9.25 -16.95 -7.30
C TRP A 23 -9.98 -16.42 -6.07
N ARG A 24 -11.14 -15.76 -6.23
CA ARG A 24 -11.95 -15.33 -5.08
C ARG A 24 -12.49 -16.50 -4.26
N ARG A 25 -12.89 -17.60 -4.90
CA ARG A 25 -13.35 -18.81 -4.20
C ARG A 25 -12.23 -19.46 -3.42
N LEU A 26 -11.04 -19.57 -4.02
CA LEU A 26 -9.85 -20.06 -3.33
C LEU A 26 -9.48 -19.15 -2.16
N ASP A 27 -9.46 -17.84 -2.35
CA ASP A 27 -9.18 -16.87 -1.28
C ASP A 27 -10.16 -16.99 -0.10
N ALA A 28 -11.45 -17.12 -0.39
CA ALA A 28 -12.46 -17.33 0.63
C ALA A 28 -12.28 -18.67 1.37
N ALA A 29 -11.89 -19.73 0.68
CA ALA A 29 -11.61 -21.03 1.29
C ALA A 29 -10.36 -20.98 2.18
N VAL A 30 -9.28 -20.37 1.71
CA VAL A 30 -8.04 -20.15 2.48
C VAL A 30 -8.31 -19.32 3.74
N LYS A 31 -9.14 -18.27 3.63
CA LYS A 31 -9.56 -17.47 4.80
C LYS A 31 -10.27 -18.29 5.86
N LYS A 32 -11.12 -19.26 5.50
CA LYS A 32 -11.80 -20.12 6.49
C LYS A 32 -10.82 -20.98 7.30
N LEU A 33 -9.66 -21.31 6.75
CA LEU A 33 -8.63 -22.11 7.43
C LEU A 33 -7.70 -21.25 8.31
N LEU A 34 -7.70 -19.93 8.11
CA LEU A 34 -6.85 -19.01 8.83
C LEU A 34 -7.61 -18.23 9.91
N PRO A 35 -6.93 -17.81 10.99
CA PRO A 35 -7.54 -17.00 12.04
C PRO A 35 -8.23 -15.73 11.53
N ALA A 36 -9.41 -15.43 12.09
CA ALA A 36 -10.25 -14.30 11.67
C ALA A 36 -9.55 -12.93 11.75
N ASN A 37 -8.65 -12.76 12.73
CA ASN A 37 -7.86 -11.55 12.89
C ASN A 37 -6.87 -11.29 11.74
N LEU A 38 -6.57 -12.29 10.91
CA LEU A 38 -5.69 -12.13 9.75
C LEU A 38 -6.45 -11.85 8.46
N HIS A 39 -7.75 -12.14 8.37
CA HIS A 39 -8.55 -12.02 7.15
C HIS A 39 -8.43 -10.67 6.40
N PRO A 40 -8.41 -9.50 7.07
CA PRO A 40 -8.25 -8.22 6.36
C PRO A 40 -6.80 -7.91 5.97
N HIS A 41 -5.83 -8.69 6.44
CA HIS A 41 -4.41 -8.40 6.31
C HIS A 41 -3.68 -9.34 5.33
N PHE A 42 -4.41 -10.18 4.61
CA PHE A 42 -3.85 -10.95 3.52
C PHE A 42 -4.85 -11.25 2.41
N GLN A 43 -4.30 -11.61 1.25
CA GLN A 43 -5.06 -12.14 0.11
C GLN A 43 -4.26 -13.25 -0.56
N THR A 44 -4.96 -14.17 -1.19
CA THR A 44 -4.39 -15.21 -2.05
C THR A 44 -4.12 -14.61 -3.43
N ALA A 45 -2.87 -14.70 -3.92
CA ALA A 45 -2.48 -14.16 -5.22
C ALA A 45 -2.57 -15.21 -6.33
N CYS A 46 -1.87 -16.32 -6.17
CA CYS A 46 -1.82 -17.39 -7.16
C CYS A 46 -1.28 -18.69 -6.56
N ILE A 47 -1.30 -19.75 -7.36
CA ILE A 47 -0.52 -20.97 -7.15
C ILE A 47 0.55 -20.99 -8.26
N GLU A 48 1.81 -20.98 -7.89
CA GLU A 48 2.97 -20.90 -8.79
C GLU A 48 3.91 -22.07 -8.47
N ASP A 49 4.16 -22.98 -9.42
CA ASP A 49 5.00 -24.18 -9.21
C ASP A 49 4.62 -25.02 -7.98
N GLY A 50 3.31 -25.13 -7.74
CA GLY A 50 2.74 -25.78 -6.57
C GLY A 50 2.97 -25.04 -5.26
N ARG A 51 3.25 -23.74 -5.31
CA ARG A 51 3.35 -22.85 -4.16
C ARG A 51 2.17 -21.91 -4.12
N LEU A 52 1.40 -21.97 -3.04
CA LEU A 52 0.36 -20.98 -2.76
C LEU A 52 1.02 -19.66 -2.34
N VAL A 53 0.84 -18.60 -3.12
CA VAL A 53 1.37 -17.27 -2.83
C VAL A 53 0.31 -16.45 -2.08
N LEU A 54 0.61 -16.11 -0.83
CA LEU A 54 -0.17 -15.20 0.00
C LEU A 54 0.50 -13.82 0.02
N LEU A 55 -0.28 -12.77 -0.26
CA LEU A 55 0.14 -11.38 -0.13
C LEU A 55 -0.30 -10.86 1.22
N ALA A 56 0.66 -10.49 2.06
CA ALA A 56 0.43 -9.87 3.36
C ALA A 56 0.41 -8.34 3.23
N ALA A 57 -0.55 -7.68 3.89
CA ALA A 57 -0.67 -6.23 3.90
C ALA A 57 0.47 -5.53 4.66
N ASN A 58 1.11 -6.23 5.60
CA ASN A 58 2.20 -5.69 6.41
C ASN A 58 3.11 -6.81 6.97
N ASN A 59 4.24 -6.43 7.56
CA ASN A 59 5.23 -7.35 8.13
C ASN A 59 4.68 -8.22 9.25
N MET A 60 3.79 -7.68 10.09
CA MET A 60 3.16 -8.44 11.18
C MET A 60 2.33 -9.60 10.64
N ALA A 61 1.46 -9.33 9.65
CA ALA A 61 0.67 -10.35 8.98
C ALA A 61 1.56 -11.35 8.26
N ALA A 62 2.63 -10.89 7.61
CA ALA A 62 3.58 -11.77 6.92
C ALA A 62 4.23 -12.77 7.88
N SER A 63 4.72 -12.31 9.03
CA SER A 63 5.33 -13.17 10.05
C SER A 63 4.33 -14.16 10.63
N ARG A 64 3.12 -13.69 10.98
CA ARG A 64 2.05 -14.57 11.51
C ARG A 64 1.65 -15.65 10.51
N LEU A 65 1.50 -15.31 9.23
CA LEU A 65 1.20 -16.29 8.18
C LEU A 65 2.31 -17.31 8.01
N LYS A 66 3.58 -16.89 8.01
CA LYS A 66 4.72 -17.83 7.92
C LYS A 66 4.77 -18.82 9.10
N MET A 67 4.38 -18.38 10.30
CA MET A 67 4.31 -19.24 11.48
C MET A 67 3.18 -20.27 11.39
N ILE A 68 2.01 -19.88 10.87
CA ILE A 68 0.82 -20.74 10.81
C ILE A 68 0.84 -21.63 9.55
N ALA A 69 1.46 -21.17 8.46
CA ALA A 69 1.45 -21.86 7.16
C ALA A 69 1.84 -23.35 7.23
N PRO A 70 2.86 -23.78 7.99
CA PRO A 70 3.20 -25.20 8.10
C PRO A 70 2.09 -26.05 8.72
N SER A 71 1.35 -25.53 9.71
CA SER A 71 0.30 -26.28 10.39
C SER A 71 -0.98 -26.39 9.56
N VAL A 72 -1.27 -25.40 8.72
CA VAL A 72 -2.44 -25.40 7.82
C VAL A 72 -2.15 -25.96 6.43
N LEU A 73 -0.89 -26.25 6.10
CA LEU A 73 -0.48 -26.77 4.79
C LEU A 73 -1.25 -28.03 4.36
N PRO A 74 -1.49 -29.05 5.22
CA PRO A 74 -2.26 -30.23 4.82
C PRO A 74 -3.71 -29.89 4.46
N GLN A 75 -4.32 -28.93 5.17
CA GLN A 75 -5.68 -28.46 4.90
C GLN A 75 -5.73 -27.65 3.60
N LEU A 76 -4.70 -26.84 3.33
CA LEU A 76 -4.55 -26.11 2.07
C LEU A 76 -4.38 -27.05 0.88
N ALA A 77 -3.58 -28.11 1.00
CA ALA A 77 -3.44 -29.14 -0.03
C ALA A 77 -4.75 -29.90 -0.29
N GLY A 78 -5.63 -29.99 0.72
CA GLY A 78 -7.00 -30.52 0.56
C GLY A 78 -7.96 -29.59 -0.20
N LEU A 79 -7.67 -28.29 -0.27
CA LEU A 79 -8.46 -27.33 -1.07
C LEU A 79 -8.10 -27.40 -2.55
N ASP A 80 -6.81 -27.53 -2.85
CA ASP A 80 -6.29 -27.65 -4.21
C ASP A 80 -5.06 -28.56 -4.21
N ALA A 81 -5.13 -29.66 -4.96
CA ALA A 81 -4.08 -30.67 -5.05
C ALA A 81 -2.77 -30.12 -5.63
N SER A 82 -2.81 -28.95 -6.28
CA SER A 82 -1.63 -28.28 -6.80
C SER A 82 -0.78 -27.68 -5.66
N ILE A 83 -1.34 -27.43 -4.48
CA ILE A 83 -0.63 -26.78 -3.37
C ILE A 83 0.28 -27.79 -2.64
N ARG A 84 1.58 -27.55 -2.74
CA ARG A 84 2.66 -28.32 -2.09
C ARG A 84 3.39 -27.51 -1.03
N SER A 85 3.36 -26.18 -1.13
CA SER A 85 4.02 -25.27 -0.19
C SER A 85 3.33 -23.90 -0.16
N VAL A 86 3.69 -23.04 0.80
CA VAL A 86 3.14 -21.68 0.95
C VAL A 86 4.27 -20.65 0.89
N SER A 87 4.13 -19.63 0.03
CA SER A 87 4.94 -18.41 0.04
C SER A 87 4.17 -17.28 0.66
N VAL A 88 4.83 -16.48 1.50
CA VAL A 88 4.27 -15.21 1.97
C VAL A 88 5.10 -14.07 1.43
N ARG A 89 4.49 -13.23 0.60
CA ARG A 89 5.08 -12.00 0.02
C ARG A 89 4.35 -10.77 0.59
N LEU A 90 4.99 -9.62 0.61
CA LEU A 90 4.32 -8.37 1.01
C LEU A 90 3.57 -7.79 -0.19
N ALA A 91 2.37 -7.27 0.05
CA ALA A 91 1.64 -6.49 -0.94
C ALA A 91 2.44 -5.21 -1.27
N PRO A 92 2.61 -4.87 -2.55
CA PRO A 92 3.29 -3.63 -2.93
C PRO A 92 2.53 -2.46 -2.34
N LYS A 93 3.24 -1.60 -1.60
CA LYS A 93 2.65 -0.39 -1.04
C LYS A 93 2.55 0.64 -2.17
N PRO A 94 1.39 1.29 -2.36
CA PRO A 94 1.31 2.40 -3.30
C PRO A 94 2.34 3.46 -2.91
N GLU A 95 2.97 4.07 -3.91
CA GLU A 95 3.95 5.13 -3.68
C GLU A 95 3.32 6.21 -2.81
N LYS A 96 4.03 6.62 -1.76
CA LYS A 96 3.55 7.71 -0.91
C LYS A 96 3.48 8.95 -1.79
N PRO A 97 2.37 9.69 -1.79
CA PRO A 97 2.32 10.96 -2.51
C PRO A 97 3.47 11.85 -2.03
N PRO A 98 4.10 12.62 -2.94
CA PRO A 98 5.15 13.53 -2.56
C PRO A 98 4.63 14.46 -1.45
N LYS A 99 5.45 14.68 -0.42
CA LYS A 99 5.11 15.61 0.65
C LYS A 99 5.05 17.02 0.07
N THR A 100 3.86 17.49 -0.28
CA THR A 100 3.65 18.88 -0.66
C THR A 100 3.81 19.74 0.58
N ASN A 101 4.74 20.70 0.54
CA ASN A 101 4.86 21.70 1.60
C ASN A 101 3.63 22.62 1.54
N THR A 102 2.72 22.48 2.50
CA THR A 102 1.49 23.30 2.61
C THR A 102 1.71 24.52 3.51
N LEU A 103 2.95 24.96 3.73
CA LEU A 103 3.23 26.14 4.52
C LEU A 103 2.71 27.38 3.78
N HIS A 104 1.58 27.89 4.23
CA HIS A 104 1.06 29.19 3.82
C HIS A 104 1.43 30.23 4.87
N LEU A 105 2.27 31.20 4.49
CA LEU A 105 2.58 32.35 5.34
C LEU A 105 1.62 33.49 5.00
N SER A 106 1.02 34.10 6.02
CA SER A 106 0.20 35.29 5.84
C SER A 106 1.09 36.48 5.42
N LYS A 107 0.50 37.50 4.78
CA LYS A 107 1.22 38.74 4.43
C LYS A 107 1.90 39.37 5.65
N ALA A 108 1.20 39.44 6.79
CA ALA A 108 1.75 39.95 8.04
C ALA A 108 2.95 39.13 8.55
N ALA A 109 2.95 37.80 8.36
CA ALA A 109 4.07 36.95 8.71
C ALA A 109 5.28 37.21 7.80
N LEU A 110 5.06 37.37 6.48
CA LEU A 110 6.12 37.69 5.52
C LEU A 110 6.77 39.06 5.80
N GLU A 111 5.96 40.08 6.09
CA GLU A 111 6.44 41.41 6.48
C GLU A 111 7.23 41.38 7.79
N SER A 112 6.76 40.58 8.77
CA SER A 112 7.47 40.39 10.04
C SER A 112 8.82 39.70 9.84
N PHE A 113 8.88 38.66 8.99
CA PHE A 113 10.14 37.99 8.66
C PHE A 113 11.10 38.87 7.87
N GLY A 114 10.60 39.68 6.93
CA GLY A 114 11.42 40.66 6.20
C GLY A 114 12.00 41.73 7.13
N SER A 115 11.18 42.26 8.03
CA SER A 115 11.63 43.23 9.04
C SER A 115 12.65 42.62 10.02
N ALA A 116 12.48 41.35 10.38
CA ALA A 116 13.43 40.62 11.23
C ALA A 116 14.77 40.39 10.52
N ALA A 117 14.75 40.07 9.22
CA ALA A 117 15.98 39.90 8.43
C ALA A 117 16.85 41.16 8.43
N VAL A 118 16.26 42.33 8.21
CA VAL A 118 16.97 43.63 8.22
C VAL A 118 17.56 43.94 9.60
N LYS A 119 16.82 43.66 10.68
CA LYS A 119 17.31 43.90 12.06
C LYS A 119 18.45 42.98 12.45
N LEU A 120 18.49 41.76 11.90
CA LEU A 120 19.48 40.73 12.23
C LEU A 120 20.73 40.78 11.36
N GLU A 121 20.71 41.53 10.25
CA GLU A 121 21.81 41.62 9.27
C GLU A 121 23.18 41.92 9.91
N LYS A 122 23.21 42.81 10.93
CA LYS A 122 24.45 43.20 11.63
C LYS A 122 24.93 42.20 12.69
N ARG A 123 24.03 41.35 13.21
CA ARG A 123 24.31 40.49 14.37
C ARG A 123 24.42 39.00 13.99
N HIS A 124 23.64 38.57 13.00
CA HIS A 124 23.57 37.19 12.51
C HIS A 124 23.27 37.18 11.00
N PRO A 125 24.29 37.36 10.13
CA PRO A 125 24.10 37.49 8.69
C PRO A 125 23.51 36.21 8.04
N GLU A 126 23.93 35.03 8.48
CA GLU A 126 23.41 33.75 7.95
C GLU A 126 21.91 33.57 8.24
N LEU A 127 21.46 33.99 9.42
CA LEU A 127 20.05 33.94 9.80
C LEU A 127 19.22 34.98 9.04
N ALA A 128 19.77 36.18 8.83
CA ALA A 128 19.14 37.23 8.04
C ALA A 128 18.92 36.77 6.59
N GLU A 129 19.92 36.12 5.99
CA GLU A 129 19.81 35.57 4.64
C GLU A 129 18.78 34.42 4.56
N ALA A 130 18.76 33.52 5.54
CA ALA A 130 17.77 32.44 5.61
C ALA A 130 16.33 32.97 5.70
N LEU A 131 16.10 34.03 6.48
CA LEU A 131 14.79 34.69 6.60
C LEU A 131 14.41 35.42 5.30
N ALA A 132 15.34 36.12 4.65
CA ALA A 132 15.10 36.76 3.36
C ALA A 132 14.76 35.72 2.27
N ASN A 133 15.43 34.56 2.27
CA ASN A 133 15.12 33.43 1.41
C ASN A 133 13.72 32.85 1.67
N LEU A 134 13.31 32.75 2.93
CA LEU A 134 11.98 32.28 3.31
C LEU A 134 10.88 33.21 2.76
N VAL A 135 11.07 34.52 2.89
CA VAL A 135 10.13 35.54 2.37
C VAL A 135 10.04 35.48 0.85
N ARG A 136 11.18 35.37 0.14
CA ARG A 136 11.20 35.24 -1.33
C ARG A 136 10.45 34.00 -1.83
N ARG A 137 10.55 32.87 -1.11
CA ARG A 137 9.92 31.60 -1.51
C ARG A 137 8.41 31.57 -1.27
N HIS A 138 7.89 32.36 -0.34
CA HIS A 138 6.48 32.30 0.08
C HIS A 138 5.71 33.61 -0.15
N GLY A 139 6.36 34.66 -0.66
CA GLY A 139 5.76 35.96 -0.94
C GLY A 139 5.40 36.23 -2.41
N ALA A 140 5.56 35.25 -3.30
CA ALA A 140 5.10 35.29 -4.69
C ALA A 140 3.67 34.77 -4.81
#